data_AF-E5B4L5-F1
#
_entry.id   AF-E5B4L5-F1
#
_cell.length_a   1.000
_cell.length_b   1.000
_cell.length_c   1.000
_cell.angle_alpha   90.00
_cell.angle_beta   90.00
_cell.angle_gamma   90.00
#
_symmetry.space_group_name_H-M   'P 1'
#
loop_
_entity.id
_entity.type
_entity.pdbx_description
1 polymer ?
#
loop_
_entity_poly.entity_id
_entity_poly.type
_entity_poly.pdbx_seq_one_letter_code
_entity_poly.pdbx_strand_id
1 'polypeptide(L)'
;MRAARTVYLHQGDGVPRRGQIKFEPLGLPVSHLNFPQMWLTVRINTLDIADEMLMRTIRLMQRWRLGGNYVIGLQIDFDAATWRLEGYGQFLQRLRNLMPAEYALGVTGLPDWAKTGHLATLNALPIVSWL
;
A
#
# COMPACT_ATOMS: atom_id res chain seq x y z
N MET A 1 22.78 -18.98 2.61
CA MET A 1 21.38 -18.51 2.52
C MET A 1 21.41 -17.01 2.20
N ARG A 2 20.82 -16.55 1.09
CA ARG A 2 20.69 -15.09 0.83
C ARG A 2 19.56 -14.58 1.72
N ALA A 3 19.88 -13.76 2.72
CA ALA A 3 18.87 -13.09 3.52
C ALA A 3 17.96 -12.23 2.62
N ALA A 4 16.65 -12.25 2.87
CA ALA A 4 15.73 -11.36 2.19
C ALA A 4 16.11 -9.91 2.52
N ARG A 5 16.44 -9.11 1.49
CA ARG A 5 16.80 -7.69 1.64
C ARG A 5 15.59 -6.83 2.00
N THR A 6 14.40 -7.30 1.66
CA THR A 6 13.15 -6.56 1.81
C THR A 6 12.08 -7.51 2.34
N VAL A 7 11.30 -7.05 3.32
CA VAL A 7 10.12 -7.76 3.84
C VAL A 7 8.86 -6.95 3.52
N TYR A 8 7.79 -7.65 3.13
CA TYR A 8 6.45 -7.08 2.99
C TYR A 8 5.60 -7.60 4.14
N LEU A 9 5.33 -6.75 5.12
CA LEU A 9 4.59 -7.11 6.30
C LEU A 9 3.12 -6.74 6.11
N HIS A 10 2.28 -7.76 5.93
CA HIS A 10 0.84 -7.55 5.94
C HIS A 10 0.38 -7.04 7.32
N GLN A 11 -0.40 -5.97 7.33
CA GLN A 11 -0.79 -5.27 8.56
C GLN A 11 -2.30 -5.16 8.77
N GLY A 12 -3.10 -5.40 7.73
CA GLY A 12 -4.53 -5.40 7.86
C GLY A 12 -5.27 -5.19 6.55
N ASP A 13 -6.58 -5.23 6.69
CA ASP A 13 -7.53 -5.19 5.59
C ASP A 13 -8.49 -4.02 5.74
N GLY A 14 -8.92 -3.47 4.61
CA GLY A 14 -10.14 -2.68 4.52
C GLY A 14 -11.35 -3.59 4.45
N VAL A 15 -12.10 -3.69 5.55
CA VAL A 15 -13.28 -4.55 5.62
C VAL A 15 -14.57 -3.72 5.73
N PRO A 16 -15.66 -4.12 5.03
CA PRO A 16 -16.96 -3.48 5.20
C PRO A 16 -17.50 -3.68 6.63
N ARG A 17 -17.84 -2.59 7.30
CA ARG A 17 -18.48 -2.56 8.62
C ARG A 17 -19.58 -1.49 8.62
N ARG A 18 -20.84 -1.90 8.74
CA ARG A 18 -22.01 -1.01 8.81
C ARG A 18 -22.04 0.05 7.69
N GLY A 19 -21.75 -0.38 6.46
CA GLY A 19 -21.78 0.50 5.28
C GLY A 19 -20.54 1.41 5.11
N GLN A 20 -19.51 1.27 5.94
CA GLN A 20 -18.24 1.97 5.77
C GLN A 20 -17.08 0.97 5.72
N ILE A 21 -16.01 1.29 4.99
CA ILE A 21 -14.78 0.52 5.06
C ILE A 21 -14.02 0.93 6.32
N LYS A 22 -13.69 -0.04 7.17
CA LYS A 22 -12.90 0.15 8.38
C LYS A 22 -11.62 -0.68 8.29
N PHE A 23 -10.55 -0.15 8.86
CA PHE A 23 -9.29 -0.87 9.00
C PHE A 23 -9.40 -1.95 10.07
N GLU A 24 -9.22 -3.20 9.65
CA GLU A 24 -9.10 -4.37 10.52
C GLU A 24 -7.62 -4.75 10.64
N PRO A 25 -7.01 -4.64 11.84
CA PRO A 25 -5.63 -5.05 12.04
C PRO A 25 -5.52 -6.58 12.02
N LEU A 26 -4.73 -7.12 11.07
CA LEU A 26 -4.48 -8.56 10.93
C LEU A 26 -2.99 -8.93 11.00
N GLY A 27 -2.11 -7.93 11.10
CA GLY A 27 -0.67 -8.15 11.18
C GLY A 27 -0.12 -8.27 12.59
N LEU A 28 1.19 -8.44 12.66
CA LEU A 28 1.94 -8.41 13.92
C LEU A 28 1.74 -7.07 14.64
N PRO A 29 1.74 -7.06 16.00
CA PRO A 29 1.89 -5.82 16.73
C PRO A 29 3.25 -5.18 16.40
N VAL A 30 3.31 -3.85 16.54
CA VAL A 30 4.55 -3.10 16.33
C VAL A 30 5.64 -3.67 17.23
N SER A 31 6.71 -4.14 16.60
CA SER A 31 7.90 -4.70 17.25
C SER A 31 9.12 -4.34 16.41
N HIS A 32 10.32 -4.45 16.98
CA HIS A 32 11.55 -4.29 16.22
C HIS A 32 11.85 -5.60 15.47
N LEU A 33 11.85 -5.54 14.14
CA LEU A 33 12.22 -6.64 13.27
C LEU A 33 13.57 -6.34 12.59
N ASN A 34 14.46 -7.33 12.59
CA ASN A 34 15.78 -7.21 11.97
C ASN A 34 15.71 -7.46 10.45
N PHE A 35 15.17 -6.50 9.69
CA PHE A 35 15.18 -6.53 8.22
C PHE A 35 15.81 -5.27 7.64
N PRO A 36 16.61 -5.39 6.56
CA PRO A 36 17.25 -4.22 5.96
C PRO A 36 16.26 -3.22 5.37
N GLN A 37 15.09 -3.67 4.89
CA GLN A 37 14.01 -2.83 4.35
C GLN A 37 12.64 -3.45 4.62
N MET A 38 11.67 -2.62 4.99
CA MET A 38 10.31 -3.04 5.31
C MET A 38 9.27 -2.24 4.54
N TRP A 39 8.38 -2.95 3.87
CA TRP A 39 7.10 -2.43 3.40
C TRP A 39 6.01 -2.85 4.38
N LEU A 40 5.07 -1.94 4.67
CA LEU A 40 3.78 -2.35 5.22
C LEU A 40 2.83 -2.63 4.05
N THR A 41 2.08 -3.71 4.12
CA THR A 41 1.06 -4.05 3.12
C THR A 41 -0.32 -3.98 3.74
N VAL A 42 -1.24 -3.28 3.08
CA VAL A 42 -2.67 -3.26 3.42
C VAL A 42 -3.46 -3.78 2.24
N ARG A 43 -4.38 -4.70 2.50
CA ARG A 43 -5.29 -5.20 1.47
C ARG A 43 -6.58 -4.40 1.46
N ILE A 44 -7.08 -4.10 0.27
CA ILE A 44 -8.38 -3.47 0.08
C ILE A 44 -9.16 -4.24 -0.99
N ASN A 45 -10.48 -4.15 -0.96
CA ASN A 45 -11.36 -4.77 -1.94
C ASN A 45 -12.26 -3.75 -2.68
N THR A 46 -12.12 -2.47 -2.34
CA THR A 46 -12.79 -1.34 -2.97
C THR A 46 -11.92 -0.09 -2.89
N LEU A 47 -12.16 0.86 -3.80
CA LEU A 47 -11.51 2.16 -3.82
C LEU A 47 -12.26 3.22 -2.99
N ASP A 48 -13.51 2.93 -2.61
CA ASP A 48 -14.33 3.79 -1.76
C ASP A 48 -13.89 3.68 -0.30
N ILE A 49 -12.73 4.27 -0.03
CA ILE A 49 -12.09 4.30 1.28
C ILE A 49 -12.04 5.75 1.75
N ALA A 50 -12.49 5.98 2.98
CA ALA A 50 -12.42 7.28 3.62
C ALA A 50 -10.97 7.63 4.00
N ASP A 51 -10.62 8.92 3.93
CA ASP A 51 -9.29 9.41 4.29
C ASP A 51 -8.91 9.06 5.73
N GLU A 52 -9.87 8.94 6.64
CA GLU A 52 -9.63 8.50 8.02
C GLU A 52 -8.91 7.14 8.08
N MET A 53 -9.32 6.18 7.23
CA MET A 53 -8.69 4.88 7.15
C MET A 53 -7.29 4.97 6.54
N LEU A 54 -7.11 5.78 5.49
CA LEU A 54 -5.79 6.01 4.88
C LEU A 54 -4.82 6.63 5.89
N MET A 55 -5.27 7.63 6.63
CA MET A 55 -4.50 8.28 7.69
C MET A 55 -4.17 7.31 8.84
N ARG A 56 -5.06 6.36 9.16
CA ARG A 56 -4.78 5.30 10.14
C ARG A 56 -3.65 4.38 9.66
N THR A 57 -3.64 4.00 8.38
CA THR A 57 -2.56 3.22 7.76
C THR A 57 -1.23 3.99 7.80
N ILE A 58 -1.23 5.28 7.45
CA ILE A 58 -0.02 6.12 7.48
C ILE A 58 0.53 6.22 8.91
N ARG A 59 -0.33 6.44 9.91
CA ARG A 59 0.08 6.43 11.33
C ARG A 59 0.67 5.09 11.74
N LEU A 60 0.17 3.97 11.22
CA LEU A 60 0.74 2.65 11.50
C LEU A 60 2.18 2.54 10.97
N MET A 61 2.45 3.01 9.74
CA MET A 61 3.82 3.05 9.19
C MET A 61 4.77 3.86 10.06
N GLN A 62 4.33 5.03 10.52
CA GLN A 62 5.12 5.89 11.41
C GLN A 62 5.41 5.19 12.74
N ARG A 63 4.43 4.47 13.33
CA ARG A 63 4.65 3.67 14.53
C ARG A 63 5.66 2.55 14.32
N TRP A 64 5.61 1.87 13.18
CA TRP A 64 6.62 0.87 12.82
C TRP A 64 8.03 1.47 12.69
N ARG A 65 8.16 2.63 12.05
CA ARG A 65 9.43 3.38 11.97
C ARG A 65 9.94 3.78 13.36
N LEU A 66 9.08 4.35 14.21
CA LEU A 66 9.42 4.72 15.59
C LEU A 66 9.78 3.51 16.46
N GLY A 67 9.30 2.31 16.10
CA GLY A 67 9.69 1.04 16.72
C GLY A 67 11.10 0.54 16.33
N GLY A 68 11.88 1.32 15.58
CA GLY A 68 13.25 0.98 15.17
C GLY A 68 13.37 0.30 13.80
N ASN A 69 12.29 0.19 13.05
CA ASN A 69 12.29 -0.49 11.75
C ASN A 69 12.62 0.47 10.60
N TYR A 70 13.35 -0.01 9.59
CA TYR A 70 13.55 0.74 8.35
C TYR A 70 12.35 0.56 7.40
N VAL A 71 11.29 1.31 7.67
CA VAL A 71 10.07 1.33 6.86
C VAL A 71 10.29 2.19 5.63
N ILE A 72 10.27 1.58 4.45
CA ILE A 72 10.50 2.26 3.17
C ILE A 72 9.21 2.72 2.50
N GLY A 73 8.07 2.08 2.77
CA GLY A 73 6.82 2.46 2.10
C GLY A 73 5.60 1.64 2.47
N LEU A 74 4.50 2.00 1.80
CA LEU A 74 3.20 1.33 1.86
C LEU A 74 2.92 0.61 0.53
N GLN A 75 2.60 -0.68 0.60
CA GLN A 75 2.04 -1.41 -0.51
C GLN A 75 0.53 -1.54 -0.35
N ILE A 76 -0.20 -1.14 -1.39
CA ILE A 76 -1.62 -1.44 -1.52
C ILE A 76 -1.78 -2.75 -2.29
N ASP A 77 -2.30 -3.77 -1.61
CA ASP A 77 -2.72 -5.00 -2.26
C ASP A 77 -4.19 -4.85 -2.68
N PHE A 78 -4.42 -4.65 -3.97
CA PHE A 78 -5.75 -4.49 -4.54
C PHE A 78 -5.85 -5.26 -5.85
N ASP A 79 -6.77 -6.23 -5.89
CA ASP A 79 -7.13 -6.93 -7.11
C ASP A 79 -8.06 -6.04 -7.94
N ALA A 80 -7.47 -5.10 -8.68
CA ALA A 80 -8.25 -4.27 -9.58
C ALA A 80 -8.65 -5.11 -10.79
N ALA A 81 -9.95 -5.43 -10.90
CA ALA A 81 -10.50 -5.84 -12.18
C ALA A 81 -10.05 -4.83 -13.26
N THR A 82 -9.57 -5.34 -14.39
CA THR A 82 -8.80 -4.63 -15.42
C THR A 82 -9.44 -3.33 -15.96
N TRP A 83 -10.74 -3.13 -15.72
CA TRP A 83 -11.57 -2.06 -16.24
C TRP A 83 -11.66 -0.80 -15.36
N ARG A 84 -10.83 -0.67 -14.30
CA ARG A 84 -10.89 0.47 -13.35
C ARG A 84 -9.58 1.22 -13.14
N LEU A 85 -8.67 1.22 -14.13
CA LEU A 85 -7.34 1.82 -13.99
C LEU A 85 -7.38 3.32 -13.67
N GLU A 86 -8.31 4.07 -14.26
CA GLU A 86 -8.47 5.50 -13.97
C GLU A 86 -8.85 5.75 -12.51
N GLY A 87 -9.90 5.06 -12.02
CA GLY A 87 -10.32 5.17 -10.62
C GLY A 87 -9.21 4.76 -9.65
N TYR A 88 -8.42 3.75 -10.03
CA TYR A 88 -7.27 3.35 -9.22
C TYR A 88 -6.16 4.40 -9.22
N GLY A 89 -5.86 5.01 -10.36
CA GLY A 89 -4.92 6.13 -10.44
C GLY A 89 -5.33 7.32 -9.59
N GLN A 90 -6.61 7.71 -9.63
CA GLN A 90 -7.16 8.77 -8.78
C GLN A 90 -7.04 8.42 -7.28
N PHE A 91 -7.35 7.18 -6.91
CA PHE A 91 -7.17 6.68 -5.54
C PHE A 91 -5.70 6.78 -5.09
N LEU A 92 -4.75 6.34 -5.93
CA LEU A 92 -3.33 6.37 -5.62
C LEU A 92 -2.81 7.81 -5.51
N GLN A 93 -3.30 8.73 -6.33
CA GLN A 93 -2.95 10.15 -6.23
C GLN A 93 -3.45 10.76 -4.91
N ARG A 94 -4.69 10.46 -4.52
CA ARG A 94 -5.24 10.87 -3.23
C ARG A 94 -4.40 10.33 -2.08
N LEU A 95 -4.05 9.03 -2.11
CA LEU A 95 -3.22 8.41 -1.10
C LEU A 95 -1.81 9.04 -1.04
N ARG A 96 -1.18 9.27 -2.20
CA ARG A 96 0.12 9.94 -2.29
C ARG A 96 0.11 11.32 -1.65
N ASN A 97 -0.96 12.11 -1.86
CA ASN A 97 -1.09 13.45 -1.30
C ASN A 97 -1.19 13.46 0.23
N LEU A 98 -1.74 12.39 0.83
CA LEU A 98 -1.81 12.23 2.29
C LEU A 98 -0.50 11.70 2.88
N MET A 99 0.30 10.97 2.11
CA MET A 99 1.52 10.33 2.58
C MET A 99 2.70 11.30 2.67
N PRO A 100 3.50 11.26 3.75
CA PRO A 100 4.79 11.95 3.80
C PRO A 100 5.71 11.53 2.66
N ALA A 101 6.39 12.51 2.03
CA ALA A 101 7.12 12.33 0.78
C ALA A 101 8.28 11.33 0.87
N GLU A 102 8.82 11.07 2.08
CA GLU A 102 9.89 10.11 2.29
C GLU A 102 9.47 8.64 2.12
N TYR A 103 8.16 8.35 2.20
CA TYR A 103 7.65 6.99 2.06
C TYR A 103 7.31 6.68 0.62
N ALA A 104 7.78 5.56 0.11
CA ALA A 104 7.37 5.04 -1.18
C ALA A 104 5.93 4.50 -1.14
N LEU A 105 5.24 4.59 -2.28
CA LEU A 105 3.94 3.96 -2.51
C LEU A 105 4.11 2.86 -3.54
N GLY A 106 3.69 1.65 -3.21
CA GLY A 106 3.75 0.47 -4.08
C GLY A 106 2.38 -0.17 -4.23
N VAL A 107 2.23 -1.01 -5.25
CA VAL A 107 0.98 -1.74 -5.55
C VAL A 107 1.29 -3.16 -6.01
N THR A 108 0.35 -4.08 -5.82
CA THR A 108 0.36 -5.39 -6.47
C THR A 108 -0.36 -5.32 -7.83
N GLY A 109 -0.16 -6.31 -8.72
CA GLY A 109 -0.96 -6.46 -9.94
C GLY A 109 -0.49 -5.73 -11.21
N LEU A 110 0.65 -5.01 -11.18
CA LEU A 110 1.20 -4.32 -12.36
C LEU A 110 1.37 -5.18 -13.63
N PRO A 111 1.79 -6.47 -13.55
CA PRO A 111 1.99 -7.28 -14.75
C PRO A 111 0.73 -7.50 -15.59
N ASP A 112 -0.46 -7.50 -14.99
CA ASP A 112 -1.70 -7.73 -15.73
C ASP A 112 -2.23 -6.47 -16.43
N TRP A 113 -1.86 -5.29 -15.93
CA TRP A 113 -2.19 -4.02 -16.61
C TRP A 113 -1.19 -3.66 -17.72
N ALA A 114 0.07 -4.06 -17.59
CA ALA A 114 1.04 -3.88 -18.67
C ALA A 114 0.60 -4.59 -19.96
N LYS A 115 -0.08 -5.75 -19.83
CA LYS A 115 -0.59 -6.54 -20.95
C LYS A 115 -1.77 -5.89 -21.68
N THR A 116 -2.50 -4.96 -21.06
CA THR A 116 -3.68 -4.32 -21.68
C THR A 116 -3.37 -3.03 -22.44
N GLY A 117 -2.10 -2.63 -22.54
CA GLY A 117 -1.67 -1.52 -23.40
C GLY A 117 -1.80 -0.12 -22.79
N HIS A 118 -2.11 0.00 -21.50
CA HIS A 118 -2.25 1.29 -20.81
C HIS A 118 -0.93 1.88 -20.29
N LEU A 119 0.17 1.76 -21.05
CA LEU A 119 1.52 2.12 -20.60
C LEU A 119 1.64 3.58 -20.14
N ALA A 120 1.02 4.52 -20.85
CA ALA A 120 1.05 5.93 -20.46
C ALA A 120 0.36 6.17 -19.11
N THR A 121 -0.79 5.53 -18.88
CA THR A 121 -1.51 5.62 -17.61
C THR A 121 -0.74 4.97 -16.47
N LEU A 122 -0.06 3.84 -16.73
CA LEU A 122 0.81 3.17 -15.75
C LEU A 122 2.00 4.04 -15.35
N ASN A 123 2.66 4.67 -16.33
CA ASN A 123 3.80 5.56 -16.08
C ASN A 123 3.41 6.84 -15.32
N ALA A 124 2.13 7.23 -15.36
CA ALA A 124 1.62 8.38 -14.62
C ALA A 124 1.25 8.06 -13.16
N LEU A 125 1.27 6.79 -12.75
CA LEU A 125 0.92 6.41 -11.38
C LEU A 125 1.99 6.90 -10.39
N PRO A 126 1.60 7.42 -9.21
CA PRO A 126 2.53 7.96 -8.21
C PRO A 126 3.15 6.85 -7.35
N ILE A 127 3.62 5.78 -7.99
CA ILE A 127 4.14 4.58 -7.36
C ILE A 127 5.62 4.40 -7.70
N VAL A 128 6.36 3.72 -6.82
CA VAL A 128 7.67 3.20 -7.20
C VAL A 128 7.47 1.87 -7.93
N SER A 129 7.98 1.78 -9.15
CA SER A 129 8.02 0.52 -9.90
C SER A 129 9.29 -0.24 -9.50
N TRP A 130 9.15 -1.54 -9.24
CA TRP A 130 10.28 -2.47 -9.06
C TRP A 130 10.54 -3.33 -10.31
N LEU A 131 9.92 -2.96 -11.45
CA LEU A 131 10.20 -3.59 -12.75
C LEU A 131 11.59 -3.20 -13.28
#